data_AF-A0A3D5UYN6-F1
#
_entry.id   AF-A0A3D5UYN6-F1
#
_cell.length_a   1.000
_cell.length_b   1.000
_cell.length_c   1.000
_cell.angle_alpha   90.00
_cell.angle_beta   90.00
_cell.angle_gamma   90.00
#
_symmetry.space_group_name_H-M   'P 1'
#
loop_
_entity.id
_entity.type
_entity.pdbx_description
1 polymer ?
#
loop_
_entity_poly.entity_id
_entity_poly.type
_entity_poly.pdbx_seq_one_letter_code
_entity_poly.pdbx_strand_id
1 'polypeptide(L)' 'MSKVAFIGLGVMGYPMAGHLKKAGHEVIVYNRTGTKAEAWVKEHGGA' A
#
# COMPACT_ATOMS: atom_id res chain seq x y z
N MET A 1 15.65 -4.15 -2.69
CA MET A 1 14.57 -3.21 -3.03
C MET A 1 13.83 -3.77 -4.24
N SER A 2 12.52 -3.99 -4.14
CA SER A 2 11.70 -4.56 -5.22
C SER A 2 10.48 -3.70 -5.45
N LYS A 3 9.98 -3.66 -6.69
CA LYS A 3 8.71 -3.01 -7.02
C LYS A 3 7.56 -3.97 -6.80
N VAL A 4 6.56 -3.58 -6.01
CA VAL A 4 5.44 -4.43 -5.61
C VAL A 4 4.13 -3.69 -5.85
N ALA A 5 3.24 -4.30 -6.64
CA ALA A 5 1.86 -3.87 -6.76
C ALA A 5 1.00 -4.65 -5.76
N PHE A 6 0.26 -3.96 -4.90
CA PHE A 6 -0.62 -4.56 -3.90
C PHE A 6 -2.08 -4.19 -4.20
N ILE A 7 -2.89 -5.20 -4.51
CA ILE A 7 -4.29 -5.01 -4.92
C ILE A 7 -5.21 -5.45 -3.77
N GLY A 8 -5.96 -4.47 -3.23
CA GLY A 8 -6.95 -4.69 -2.19
C GLY A 8 -6.48 -4.26 -0.79
N LEU A 9 -7.05 -3.17 -0.29
CA LEU A 9 -6.72 -2.61 1.03
C LEU A 9 -7.81 -2.93 2.06
N GLY A 10 -8.02 -4.23 2.29
CA GLY A 10 -8.88 -4.76 3.36
C GLY A 10 -8.22 -4.66 4.74
N VAL A 11 -8.85 -5.26 5.75
CA VAL A 11 -8.34 -5.28 7.14
C VAL A 11 -6.92 -5.84 7.23
N MET A 12 -6.62 -6.90 6.47
CA MET A 12 -5.27 -7.47 6.40
C MET A 12 -4.37 -6.75 5.39
N GLY A 13 -4.91 -6.40 4.21
CA GLY A 13 -4.12 -5.84 3.11
C GLY A 13 -3.48 -4.49 3.43
N TYR A 14 -4.19 -3.63 4.15
CA TYR A 14 -3.71 -2.29 4.51
C TYR A 14 -2.40 -2.32 5.33
N PRO A 15 -2.32 -3.01 6.49
CA PRO A 15 -1.07 -3.12 7.23
C PRO A 15 -0.01 -3.96 6.51
N MET A 16 -0.38 -4.97 5.71
CA MET A 16 0.58 -5.76 4.93
C MET A 16 1.34 -4.91 3.91
N ALA A 17 0.63 -4.08 3.14
CA ALA A 17 1.26 -3.12 2.23
C ALA A 17 2.18 -2.16 3.00
N GLY A 18 1.74 -1.70 4.18
CA GLY A 18 2.54 -0.86 5.08
C GLY A 18 3.86 -1.52 5.51
N HIS A 19 3.83 -2.80 5.87
CA HIS A 19 5.03 -3.55 6.22
C HIS A 19 5.99 -3.70 5.04
N LEU A 20 5.49 -3.96 3.83
CA LEU A 20 6.32 -4.00 2.62
C LEU A 20 7.01 -2.66 2.38
N LYS A 21 6.29 -1.55 2.58
CA LYS A 21 6.88 -0.21 2.45
C LYS A 21 7.96 0.04 3.51
N LYS A 22 7.66 -0.30 4.78
CA LYS A 22 8.60 -0.18 5.90
C LYS A 22 9.86 -1.05 5.71
N ALA A 23 9.73 -2.20 5.07
CA ALA A 23 10.86 -3.06 4.69
C ALA A 23 11.71 -2.50 3.53
N GLY A 24 11.35 -1.35 2.95
CA GLY A 24 12.12 -0.67 1.92
C GLY A 24 11.78 -1.09 0.48
N HIS A 25 10.62 -1.70 0.26
CA HIS A 25 10.10 -1.96 -1.09
C HIS A 25 9.42 -0.70 -1.68
N GLU A 26 9.45 -0.59 -3.01
CA GLU A 26 8.66 0.40 -3.74
C GLU A 26 7.26 -0.19 -3.92
N VAL A 27 6.31 0.27 -3.10
CA VAL A 27 4.95 -0.27 -3.06
C VAL A 27 3.99 0.66 -3.79
N ILE A 28 3.24 0.09 -4.72
CA ILE A 28 2.13 0.72 -5.44
C ILE A 28 0.84 0.02 -5.00
N VAL A 29 -0.14 0.77 -4.52
CA VAL A 29 -1.40 0.21 -4.03
C VAL A 29 -2.57 0.51 -4.96
N TYR A 30 -3.48 -0.44 -5.08
CA TYR A 30 -4.76 -0.22 -5.74
C TYR A 30 -5.89 -0.78 -4.90
N ASN A 31 -6.99 -0.05 -4.82
CA ASN A 31 -8.23 -0.52 -4.24
C ASN A 31 -9.39 -0.03 -5.09
N ARG A 32 -10.43 -0.85 -5.27
CA ARG A 32 -11.59 -0.54 -6.13
C ARG A 32 -12.18 0.84 -5.82
N THR A 33 -12.24 1.20 -4.54
CA THR A 33 -12.55 2.56 -4.09
C THR A 33 -11.26 3.24 -3.67
N GLY A 34 -10.94 4.38 -4.30
CA GLY A 34 -9.65 5.08 -4.18
C GLY A 34 -9.35 5.65 -2.80
N THR A 35 -10.38 5.97 -2.00
CA THR A 35 -10.22 6.60 -0.68
C THR A 35 -9.28 5.85 0.27
N LYS A 36 -9.28 4.50 0.22
CA LYS A 36 -8.34 3.69 1.02
C LYS A 36 -6.91 3.74 0.50
N ALA A 37 -6.73 3.78 -0.81
CA ALA A 37 -5.40 3.89 -1.43
C ALA A 37 -4.80 5.26 -1.14
N GLU A 38 -5.58 6.33 -1.28
CA GLU A 38 -5.17 7.70 -0.94
C GLU A 38 -4.77 7.83 0.54
N ALA A 39 -5.59 7.29 1.45
CA ALA A 39 -5.27 7.27 2.88
C ALA A 39 -3.97 6.52 3.15
N TRP A 40 -3.78 5.35 2.52
CA TRP A 40 -2.58 4.54 2.68
C TRP A 40 -1.33 5.28 2.19
N VAL A 41 -1.40 5.92 1.01
CA VAL A 41 -0.29 6.71 0.44
C VAL A 41 0.08 7.88 1.35
N LYS A 42 -0.91 8.58 1.92
CA LYS A 42 -0.69 9.68 2.88
C LYS A 42 0.01 9.21 4.15
N GLU A 43 -0.27 8.00 4.61
CA GLU A 43 0.27 7.46 5.87
C GLU A 43 1.66 6.83 5.71
N HIS A 44 1.90 6.06 4.64
CA HIS A 44 3.11 5.23 4.51
C HIS A 44 4.11 5.76 3.46
N GLY A 45 3.68 6.66 2.57
CA GLY A 45 4.46 7.11 1.42
C GLY A 45 4.56 6.03 0.34
N GLY A 46 4.15 6.32 -0.88
CA GLY A 46 4.08 5.36 -1.97
C GLY A 46 3.30 5.93 -3.15
N ALA A 47 2.79 5.04 -4.00
CA ALA A 47 1.91 5.41 -5.11
C ALA A 47 0.62 4.59 -5.09
#